data_AF-A0A1B2HT08-F1
#
_entry.id   AF-A0A1B2HT08-F1
#
_cell.length_a   1.000
_cell.length_b   1.000
_cell.length_c   1.000
_cell.angle_alpha   90.00
_cell.angle_beta   90.00
_cell.angle_gamma   90.00
#
_symmetry.space_group_name_H-M   'P 1'
#
loop_
_entity.id
_entity.type
_entity.pdbx_description
1 polymer ?
#
loop_
_entity_poly.entity_id
_entity_poly.type
_entity_poly.pdbx_seq_one_letter_code
_entity_poly.pdbx_strand_id
1 'polypeptide(L)'
;MVAVSSSTALAAPTRYEAESSPAVCSGSVDSNWTGFTGSGFCNGTNATSGYAQFTVTAAAAGTATLGIRFANGTTTARPADVVVNGTTAQSTSFEGTGAWSTWVTKTLTVQVGAGTNTIRLNPTTSGGLANIDHLDFEAGGTTPPPPGGPVGWASQAGGTTGGAGGTTVTVSTFADLRAQAQSSGAKTILVSGMISGSGTVEVAPDKTIRGVGASSGISGTTLNIEDAKPANVIIQNLNIRGVRGTDAIQIENASHIWIDHNTMSSTIENDPDYYDGMLDITHAADYITVSWNVVRNHWKTSLVGHSDGNGGEDRGHLRVTYHHNWFDRTFERSPRVRFGETVHVFNNYYSNINNNSSSYAIASVMDAGLLVEGNVFENVQQACWSKSGYADSDPGRLVARDNSLTNSGPCEVDGTVAAIPYRYTADPSTTVKATVTAGAGAGKL
;
A
#
# COMPACT_ATOMS: atom_id res chain seq x y z
N MET A 1 -12.01 -21.08 -34.37
CA MET A 1 -11.43 -19.75 -34.61
C MET A 1 -11.43 -19.06 -33.25
N VAL A 2 -10.32 -19.15 -32.51
CA VAL A 2 -10.22 -18.58 -31.15
C VAL A 2 -9.90 -17.11 -31.31
N ALA A 3 -10.80 -16.24 -30.84
CA ALA A 3 -10.55 -14.81 -30.77
C ALA A 3 -9.48 -14.57 -29.70
N VAL A 4 -8.30 -14.11 -30.15
CA VAL A 4 -7.24 -13.66 -29.27
C VAL A 4 -7.65 -12.29 -28.75
N SER A 5 -8.10 -12.20 -27.50
CA SER A 5 -8.29 -10.93 -26.81
C SER A 5 -6.91 -10.27 -26.68
N SER A 6 -6.69 -9.19 -27.41
CA SER A 6 -5.49 -8.36 -27.28
C SER A 6 -5.47 -7.74 -25.88
N SER A 7 -4.50 -8.11 -25.05
CA SER A 7 -4.17 -7.38 -23.84
C SER A 7 -3.70 -5.99 -24.24
N THR A 8 -4.45 -4.95 -23.88
CA THR A 8 -3.94 -3.57 -23.92
C THR A 8 -2.89 -3.45 -22.83
N ALA A 9 -1.61 -3.46 -23.21
CA ALA A 9 -0.51 -3.17 -22.31
C ALA A 9 -0.72 -1.78 -21.68
N LEU A 10 -0.80 -1.70 -20.34
CA LEU A 10 -0.68 -0.43 -19.63
C LEU A 10 0.78 0.02 -19.74
N ALA A 11 0.99 1.17 -20.38
CA ALA A 11 2.31 1.76 -20.54
C ALA A 11 2.81 2.26 -19.17
N ALA A 12 4.11 2.12 -18.91
CA ALA A 12 4.74 2.79 -17.77
C ALA A 12 4.42 4.31 -17.82
N PRO A 13 4.33 5.01 -16.67
CA PRO A 13 4.15 6.45 -16.64
C PRO A 13 5.16 7.13 -17.56
N THR A 14 4.68 8.02 -18.41
CA THR A 14 5.55 8.79 -19.31
C THR A 14 6.12 9.95 -18.53
N ARG A 15 7.45 10.01 -18.39
CA ARG A 15 8.14 11.12 -17.73
C ARG A 15 8.29 12.32 -18.67
N TYR A 16 8.06 13.50 -18.12
CA TYR A 16 8.32 14.79 -18.75
C TYR A 16 9.24 15.60 -17.82
N GLU A 17 10.52 15.71 -18.17
CA GLU A 17 11.51 16.51 -17.44
C GLU A 17 11.18 18.01 -17.59
N ALA A 18 11.16 18.76 -16.48
CA ALA A 18 10.65 20.13 -16.45
C ALA A 18 11.52 21.14 -17.23
N GLU A 19 12.77 20.76 -17.50
CA GLU A 19 13.74 21.54 -18.26
C GLU A 19 13.74 21.26 -19.77
N SER A 20 12.98 20.26 -20.21
CA SER A 20 12.99 19.80 -21.61
C SER A 20 11.64 20.00 -22.28
N SER A 21 11.66 20.36 -23.57
CA SER A 21 10.43 20.40 -24.38
C SER A 21 9.78 19.00 -24.39
N PRO A 22 8.46 18.90 -24.17
CA PRO A 22 7.47 19.97 -24.33
C PRO A 22 7.07 20.68 -23.03
N ALA A 23 7.87 20.60 -21.96
CA ALA A 23 7.66 21.40 -20.76
C ALA A 23 8.07 22.88 -20.97
N VAL A 24 7.47 23.77 -20.19
CA VAL A 24 7.74 25.21 -20.14
C VAL A 24 7.86 25.64 -18.68
N CYS A 25 9.02 26.20 -18.33
CA CYS A 25 9.27 26.83 -17.04
C CYS A 25 9.21 28.36 -17.20
N SER A 26 8.44 29.06 -16.37
CA SER A 26 8.35 30.54 -16.38
C SER A 26 9.37 31.22 -15.45
N GLY A 27 10.44 30.52 -15.11
CA GLY A 27 11.61 31.01 -14.38
C GLY A 27 12.89 30.56 -15.07
N SER A 28 13.84 30.02 -14.32
CA SER A 28 15.07 29.44 -14.88
C SER A 28 15.06 27.92 -14.82
N VAL A 29 15.80 27.31 -15.75
CA VAL A 29 16.25 25.93 -15.58
C VAL A 29 17.56 26.00 -14.81
N ASP A 30 17.56 25.45 -13.60
CA ASP A 30 18.72 25.41 -12.73
C ASP A 30 19.23 23.97 -12.56
N SER A 31 20.48 23.83 -12.14
CA SER A 31 21.12 22.53 -11.87
C SER A 31 22.04 22.58 -10.65
N ASN A 32 21.82 23.54 -9.76
CA ASN A 32 22.69 23.87 -8.62
C ASN A 32 22.38 23.08 -7.33
N TRP A 33 21.37 22.20 -7.35
CA TRP A 33 21.07 21.26 -6.27
C TRP A 33 21.28 19.83 -6.76
N THR A 34 21.76 18.91 -5.94
CA THR A 34 21.92 17.51 -6.35
C THR A 34 20.61 16.75 -6.26
N GLY A 35 20.49 15.64 -7.00
CA GLY A 35 19.40 14.67 -6.86
C GLY A 35 18.18 14.86 -7.78
N PHE A 36 18.18 15.87 -8.65
CA PHE A 36 17.21 16.03 -9.75
C PHE A 36 17.45 14.97 -10.86
N THR A 37 16.51 14.82 -11.80
CA THR A 37 16.64 13.97 -12.98
C THR A 37 16.91 14.78 -14.24
N GLY A 38 17.43 14.14 -15.29
CA GLY A 38 17.78 14.86 -16.51
C GLY A 38 18.96 15.81 -16.32
N SER A 39 18.83 17.01 -16.87
CA SER A 39 19.89 18.04 -16.96
C SER A 39 19.68 19.24 -16.05
N GLY A 40 18.50 19.37 -15.44
CA GLY A 40 18.18 20.43 -14.50
C GLY A 40 16.78 20.28 -13.94
N PHE A 41 16.24 21.35 -13.37
CA PHE A 41 14.89 21.43 -12.86
C PHE A 41 14.33 22.84 -13.07
N CYS A 42 13.01 22.97 -13.08
CA CYS A 42 12.35 24.27 -13.15
C CYS A 42 12.39 24.98 -11.78
N ASN A 43 13.13 26.09 -11.72
CA ASN A 43 13.06 27.07 -10.65
C ASN A 43 12.12 28.20 -11.08
N GLY A 44 10.84 28.09 -10.69
CA GLY A 44 9.81 29.06 -11.07
C GLY A 44 10.05 30.44 -10.45
N THR A 45 9.57 31.50 -11.12
CA THR A 45 9.62 32.85 -10.56
C THR A 45 8.83 32.92 -9.24
N ASN A 46 9.37 33.59 -8.21
CA ASN A 46 8.68 33.86 -6.93
C ASN A 46 7.55 34.88 -7.12
N ALA A 47 6.46 34.46 -7.77
CA ALA A 47 5.28 35.24 -8.05
C ALA A 47 4.10 34.30 -8.35
N THR A 48 2.87 34.81 -8.24
CA THR A 48 1.66 34.06 -8.66
C THR A 48 1.62 33.79 -10.17
N SER A 49 2.43 34.50 -10.96
CA SER A 49 2.62 34.25 -12.39
C SER A 49 3.68 33.19 -12.71
N GLY A 50 4.44 32.69 -11.72
CA GLY A 50 5.55 31.76 -11.89
C GLY A 50 5.13 30.29 -12.03
N TYR A 51 4.60 29.89 -13.19
CA TYR A 51 4.16 28.53 -13.49
C TYR A 51 5.24 27.59 -14.06
N ALA A 52 4.96 26.28 -13.95
CA ALA A 52 5.55 25.21 -14.76
C ALA A 52 4.44 24.51 -15.53
N GLN A 53 4.61 24.27 -16.83
CA GLN A 53 3.62 23.61 -17.69
C GLN A 53 4.23 22.42 -18.40
N PHE A 54 3.50 21.33 -18.47
CA PHE A 54 3.83 20.13 -19.22
C PHE A 54 2.77 19.91 -20.30
N THR A 55 3.20 19.49 -21.48
CA THR A 55 2.28 19.03 -22.53
C THR A 55 2.38 17.51 -22.63
N VAL A 56 1.29 16.84 -22.30
CA VAL A 56 1.20 15.38 -22.19
C VAL A 56 0.23 14.81 -23.22
N THR A 57 0.38 13.54 -23.58
CA THR A 57 -0.53 12.87 -24.53
C THR A 57 -1.24 11.71 -23.86
N ALA A 58 -2.57 11.68 -23.97
CA ALA A 58 -3.43 10.60 -23.49
C ALA A 58 -4.04 9.84 -24.68
N ALA A 59 -3.99 8.51 -24.67
CA ALA A 59 -4.56 7.70 -25.75
C ALA A 59 -6.11 7.80 -25.82
N ALA A 60 -6.75 8.06 -24.69
CA ALA A 60 -8.19 8.27 -24.55
C ALA A 60 -8.47 9.35 -23.51
N ALA A 61 -9.67 9.93 -23.54
CA ALA A 61 -10.15 10.81 -22.49
C ALA A 61 -10.40 10.01 -21.21
N GLY A 62 -10.13 10.61 -20.05
CA GLY A 62 -10.38 9.97 -18.76
C GLY A 62 -9.53 10.55 -17.64
N THR A 63 -9.50 9.86 -16.52
CA THR A 63 -8.66 10.22 -15.39
C THR A 63 -7.19 9.86 -15.70
N ALA A 64 -6.29 10.77 -15.36
CA ALA A 64 -4.85 10.58 -15.41
C ALA A 64 -4.20 10.82 -14.04
N THR A 65 -3.16 10.06 -13.75
CA THR A 65 -2.30 10.21 -12.56
C THR A 65 -1.08 11.06 -12.90
N LEU A 66 -0.78 12.00 -12.02
CA LEU A 66 0.32 12.95 -12.09
C LEU A 66 1.28 12.68 -10.92
N GLY A 67 2.50 12.23 -11.18
CA GLY A 67 3.59 12.21 -10.19
C GLY A 67 4.46 13.44 -10.36
N ILE A 68 4.31 14.45 -9.51
CA ILE A 68 5.07 15.70 -9.56
C ILE A 68 6.24 15.59 -8.60
N ARG A 69 7.47 15.46 -9.12
CA ARG A 69 8.67 15.44 -8.28
C ARG A 69 9.14 16.87 -8.03
N PHE A 70 9.31 17.23 -6.76
CA PHE A 70 9.61 18.60 -6.35
C PHE A 70 10.55 18.68 -5.15
N ALA A 71 11.20 19.84 -4.98
CA ALA A 71 11.97 20.19 -3.79
C ALA A 71 11.55 21.59 -3.28
N ASN A 72 11.31 21.69 -1.98
CA ASN A 72 11.06 22.95 -1.29
C ASN A 72 11.94 22.99 -0.04
N GLY A 73 13.13 23.59 -0.17
CA GLY A 73 14.08 23.68 0.94
C GLY A 73 13.68 24.66 2.04
N THR A 74 12.50 25.28 1.96
CA THR A 74 11.97 26.15 3.01
C THR A 74 11.03 25.38 3.94
N THR A 75 10.61 26.01 5.05
CA THR A 75 9.57 25.47 5.93
C THR A 75 8.16 25.95 5.57
N THR A 76 8.03 26.89 4.64
CA THR A 76 6.73 27.44 4.20
C THR A 76 6.25 26.68 2.98
N ALA A 77 5.02 26.18 3.06
CA ALA A 77 4.39 25.50 1.93
C ALA A 77 4.23 26.44 0.73
N ARG A 78 4.40 25.90 -0.48
CA ARG A 78 4.17 26.61 -1.75
C ARG A 78 2.85 26.13 -2.37
N PRO A 79 1.71 26.77 -2.09
CA PRO A 79 0.42 26.37 -2.64
C PRO A 79 0.32 26.70 -4.14
N ALA A 80 -0.37 25.85 -4.89
CA ALA A 80 -0.54 25.98 -6.33
C ALA A 80 -1.87 25.39 -6.82
N ASP A 81 -2.42 25.94 -7.88
CA ASP A 81 -3.50 25.35 -8.66
C ASP A 81 -2.92 24.44 -9.75
N VAL A 82 -3.52 23.27 -9.92
CA VAL A 82 -3.28 22.39 -11.07
C VAL A 82 -4.33 22.73 -12.13
N VAL A 83 -3.88 23.29 -13.24
CA VAL A 83 -4.69 23.72 -14.37
C VAL A 83 -4.54 22.73 -15.50
N VAL A 84 -5.66 22.16 -15.97
CA VAL A 84 -5.71 21.23 -17.09
C VAL A 84 -6.44 21.89 -18.25
N ASN A 85 -5.80 21.93 -19.42
CA ASN A 85 -6.36 22.55 -20.64
C ASN A 85 -6.95 23.95 -20.39
N GLY A 86 -6.26 24.76 -19.58
CA GLY A 86 -6.67 26.13 -19.23
C GLY A 86 -7.72 26.26 -18.12
N THR A 87 -8.22 25.16 -17.56
CA THR A 87 -9.21 25.17 -16.46
C THR A 87 -8.58 24.64 -15.17
N THR A 88 -8.76 25.33 -14.04
CA THR A 88 -8.30 24.83 -12.73
C THR A 88 -9.03 23.54 -12.38
N ALA A 89 -8.29 22.43 -12.31
CA ALA A 89 -8.82 21.12 -11.97
C ALA A 89 -8.89 20.92 -10.45
N GLN A 90 -7.86 21.37 -9.72
CA GLN A 90 -7.80 21.32 -8.25
C GLN A 90 -6.70 22.25 -7.72
N SER A 91 -6.74 22.56 -6.42
CA SER A 91 -5.63 23.19 -5.70
C SER A 91 -4.79 22.13 -4.97
N THR A 92 -3.51 22.39 -4.83
CA THR A 92 -2.53 21.55 -4.14
C THR A 92 -1.53 22.41 -3.36
N SER A 93 -0.67 21.76 -2.58
CA SER A 93 0.37 22.43 -1.79
C SER A 93 1.67 21.64 -1.82
N PHE A 94 2.79 22.33 -2.06
CA PHE A 94 4.14 21.75 -2.04
C PHE A 94 4.84 22.09 -0.71
N GLU A 95 4.77 21.15 0.23
CA GLU A 95 5.30 21.28 1.59
C GLU A 95 6.84 21.34 1.62
N GLY A 96 7.41 21.80 2.73
CA GLY A 96 8.87 21.79 2.91
C GLY A 96 9.43 20.36 2.83
N THR A 97 10.44 20.15 1.98
CA THR A 97 11.15 18.86 1.81
C THR A 97 12.40 18.75 2.69
N GLY A 98 12.67 19.77 3.52
CA GLY A 98 13.80 19.84 4.45
C GLY A 98 15.09 20.38 3.83
N ALA A 99 15.35 20.15 2.55
CA ALA A 99 16.46 20.74 1.81
C ALA A 99 16.15 20.84 0.31
N TRP A 100 16.81 21.77 -0.39
CA TRP A 100 16.65 21.92 -1.84
C TRP A 100 17.25 20.77 -2.66
N SER A 101 18.09 19.93 -2.04
CA SER A 101 18.59 18.67 -2.60
C SER A 101 17.75 17.44 -2.22
N THR A 102 16.68 17.63 -1.43
CA THR A 102 15.76 16.56 -1.05
C THR A 102 14.51 16.67 -1.92
N TRP A 103 14.35 15.70 -2.80
CA TRP A 103 13.27 15.63 -3.78
C TRP A 103 12.24 14.61 -3.34
N VAL A 104 10.97 15.00 -3.35
CA VAL A 104 9.84 14.11 -3.03
C VAL A 104 8.82 14.17 -4.16
N THR A 105 8.06 13.10 -4.33
CA THR A 105 7.01 13.03 -5.35
C THR A 105 5.65 13.25 -4.71
N LYS A 106 4.88 14.19 -5.26
CA LYS A 106 3.46 14.38 -4.93
C LYS A 106 2.61 13.81 -6.04
N THR A 107 1.72 12.89 -5.68
CA THR A 107 0.80 12.28 -6.64
C THR A 107 -0.57 12.94 -6.60
N LEU A 108 -1.10 13.29 -7.77
CA LEU A 108 -2.43 13.88 -7.96
C LEU A 108 -3.17 13.16 -9.09
N THR A 109 -4.48 13.29 -9.16
CA THR A 109 -5.25 12.86 -10.33
C THR A 109 -6.07 13.99 -10.94
N VAL A 110 -6.16 14.00 -12.26
CA VAL A 110 -6.88 15.01 -13.04
C VAL A 110 -7.66 14.37 -14.17
N GLN A 111 -8.68 15.07 -14.68
CA GLN A 111 -9.36 14.69 -15.92
C GLN A 111 -8.60 15.21 -17.13
N VAL A 112 -8.36 14.36 -18.13
CA VAL A 112 -7.73 14.71 -19.40
C VAL A 112 -8.63 14.32 -20.59
N GLY A 113 -8.53 15.07 -21.68
CA GLY A 113 -9.12 14.69 -22.96
C GLY A 113 -8.26 13.65 -23.70
N ALA A 114 -8.83 13.01 -24.73
CA ALA A 114 -8.04 12.21 -25.65
C ALA A 114 -7.08 13.11 -26.45
N GLY A 115 -5.87 12.63 -26.72
CA GLY A 115 -4.84 13.39 -27.40
C GLY A 115 -4.05 14.30 -26.45
N THR A 116 -3.66 15.47 -26.95
CA THR A 116 -2.77 16.40 -26.24
C THR A 116 -3.51 17.14 -25.13
N ASN A 117 -2.88 17.20 -23.96
CA ASN A 117 -3.35 17.96 -22.81
C ASN A 117 -2.22 18.85 -22.26
N THR A 118 -2.58 20.00 -21.70
CA THR A 118 -1.64 20.82 -20.93
C THR A 118 -1.91 20.66 -19.43
N ILE A 119 -0.88 20.35 -18.66
CA ILE A 119 -0.89 20.32 -17.20
C ILE A 119 -0.02 21.46 -16.70
N ARG A 120 -0.61 22.48 -16.08
CA ARG A 120 0.11 23.66 -15.58
C ARG A 120 -0.05 23.77 -14.07
N LEU A 121 1.07 23.98 -13.37
CA LEU A 121 1.13 24.29 -11.96
C LEU A 121 1.19 25.82 -11.82
N ASN A 122 0.17 26.43 -11.23
CA ASN A 122 0.06 27.88 -11.02
C ASN A 122 0.18 28.19 -9.54
N PRO A 123 1.25 28.84 -9.06
CA PRO A 123 1.35 29.20 -7.65
C PRO A 123 0.26 30.20 -7.25
N THR A 124 -0.34 30.01 -6.08
CA THR A 124 -1.44 30.87 -5.58
C THR A 124 -0.96 31.97 -4.63
N THR A 125 0.33 32.00 -4.32
CA THR A 125 0.95 33.02 -3.48
C THR A 125 2.15 33.67 -4.17
N SER A 126 2.56 34.84 -3.69
CA SER A 126 3.78 35.53 -4.14
C SER A 126 5.06 34.72 -3.89
N GLY A 127 4.97 33.62 -3.15
CA GLY A 127 6.05 32.68 -3.01
C GLY A 127 6.46 32.00 -4.31
N GLY A 128 5.57 31.85 -5.30
CA GLY A 128 5.86 31.01 -6.46
C GLY A 128 5.84 29.51 -6.14
N LEU A 129 6.31 28.70 -7.08
CA LEU A 129 6.35 27.23 -6.95
C LEU A 129 7.53 26.75 -6.09
N ALA A 130 7.46 25.48 -5.69
CA ALA A 130 8.65 24.72 -5.34
C ALA A 130 9.51 24.48 -6.60
N ASN A 131 10.75 24.02 -6.43
CA ASN A 131 11.54 23.55 -7.57
C ASN A 131 10.87 22.29 -8.13
N ILE A 132 10.56 22.28 -9.42
CA ILE A 132 9.88 21.15 -10.07
C ILE A 132 10.90 20.43 -10.96
N ASP A 133 11.12 19.16 -10.67
CA ASP A 133 12.06 18.30 -11.39
C ASP A 133 11.40 17.71 -12.64
N HIS A 134 10.37 16.88 -12.46
CA HIS A 134 9.63 16.29 -13.56
C HIS A 134 8.17 16.02 -13.21
N LEU A 135 7.41 15.71 -14.25
CA LEU A 135 6.06 15.16 -14.17
C LEU A 135 6.05 13.76 -14.78
N ASP A 136 5.74 12.75 -13.97
CA ASP A 136 5.35 11.42 -14.45
C ASP A 136 3.83 11.43 -14.73
N PHE A 137 3.44 11.05 -15.95
CA PHE A 137 2.05 11.11 -16.42
C PHE A 137 1.56 9.74 -16.90
N GLU A 138 0.40 9.33 -16.40
CA GLU A 138 -0.25 8.08 -16.79
C GLU A 138 -1.74 8.33 -17.07
N ALA A 139 -2.17 8.14 -18.32
CA ALA A 139 -3.58 8.29 -18.73
C ALA A 139 -4.25 6.92 -18.88
N GLY A 140 -5.45 6.76 -18.31
CA GLY A 140 -6.23 5.52 -18.39
C GLY A 140 -6.53 4.86 -17.04
N GLY A 141 -6.28 5.53 -15.92
CA GLY A 141 -6.57 5.01 -14.58
C GLY A 141 -7.90 5.54 -14.05
N THR A 142 -8.91 4.70 -13.87
CA THR A 142 -10.15 5.07 -13.17
C THR A 142 -9.86 5.35 -11.68
N THR A 143 -9.69 6.63 -11.28
CA THR A 143 -9.49 7.13 -9.88
C THR A 143 -8.30 6.51 -9.12
N PRO A 144 -7.47 7.28 -8.40
CA PRO A 144 -6.22 6.73 -7.86
C PRO A 144 -6.46 5.91 -6.59
N PRO A 145 -5.99 4.65 -6.55
CA PRO A 145 -5.39 4.08 -5.34
C PRO A 145 -4.15 4.92 -4.93
N PRO A 146 -3.50 4.71 -3.76
CA PRO A 146 -2.24 5.37 -3.41
C PRO A 146 -1.24 5.45 -4.57
N PRO A 147 -0.28 6.38 -4.51
CA PRO A 147 0.74 6.56 -5.54
C PRO A 147 1.25 5.21 -6.09
N GLY A 148 0.84 4.85 -7.31
CA GLY A 148 1.32 3.65 -8.02
C GLY A 148 0.48 2.37 -7.94
N GLY A 149 -0.65 2.34 -7.23
CA GLY A 149 -1.43 1.09 -7.05
C GLY A 149 -0.70 0.06 -6.18
N PRO A 150 -1.30 -1.13 -5.91
CA PRO A 150 -0.62 -2.16 -5.16
C PRO A 150 0.58 -2.69 -5.96
N VAL A 151 1.72 -2.90 -5.31
CA VAL A 151 2.74 -3.83 -5.80
C VAL A 151 2.39 -5.21 -5.26
N GLY A 152 2.53 -6.24 -6.08
CA GLY A 152 2.26 -7.61 -5.64
C GLY A 152 0.99 -8.22 -6.20
N TRP A 153 0.47 -9.24 -5.52
CA TRP A 153 -0.61 -10.07 -6.03
C TRP A 153 -1.93 -9.32 -6.24
N ALA A 154 -2.24 -8.28 -5.46
CA ALA A 154 -3.42 -7.44 -5.70
C ALA A 154 -3.33 -6.60 -6.99
N SER A 155 -2.18 -6.54 -7.67
CA SER A 155 -2.05 -5.90 -8.99
C SER A 155 -2.35 -6.83 -10.16
N GLN A 156 -2.40 -8.14 -9.90
CA GLN A 156 -2.51 -9.14 -10.94
C GLN A 156 -3.98 -9.38 -11.33
N ALA A 157 -4.18 -10.06 -12.45
CA ALA A 157 -5.49 -10.56 -12.88
C ALA A 157 -6.63 -9.52 -12.95
N GLY A 158 -6.31 -8.25 -13.21
CA GLY A 158 -7.30 -7.16 -13.28
C GLY A 158 -7.06 -6.07 -12.23
N GLY A 159 -6.25 -6.35 -11.22
CA GLY A 159 -5.84 -5.40 -10.20
C GLY A 159 -6.92 -5.06 -9.18
N THR A 160 -6.56 -4.24 -8.20
CA THR A 160 -7.45 -3.78 -7.12
C THR A 160 -7.60 -2.26 -7.20
N THR A 161 -8.82 -1.81 -7.43
CA THR A 161 -9.19 -0.39 -7.57
C THR A 161 -10.14 0.10 -6.48
N GLY A 162 -10.72 -0.82 -5.71
CA GLY A 162 -11.61 -0.49 -4.60
C GLY A 162 -12.89 0.21 -5.07
N GLY A 163 -13.24 1.29 -4.37
CA GLY A 163 -14.40 2.13 -4.65
C GLY A 163 -14.20 3.17 -5.76
N ALA A 164 -13.17 3.01 -6.58
CA ALA A 164 -12.89 3.84 -7.74
C ALA A 164 -14.11 3.95 -8.69
N GLY A 165 -14.31 5.14 -9.28
CA GLY A 165 -15.47 5.44 -10.15
C GLY A 165 -16.80 5.56 -9.41
N GLY A 166 -16.82 5.26 -8.11
CA GLY A 166 -17.98 5.32 -7.24
C GLY A 166 -18.20 6.66 -6.56
N THR A 167 -19.28 6.74 -5.76
CA THR A 167 -19.51 7.90 -4.89
C THR A 167 -18.52 7.95 -3.75
N THR A 168 -18.11 9.15 -3.34
CA THR A 168 -17.34 9.35 -2.12
C THR A 168 -18.25 9.84 -1.00
N VAL A 169 -18.19 9.20 0.16
CA VAL A 169 -18.94 9.57 1.36
C VAL A 169 -17.98 9.71 2.54
N THR A 170 -18.31 10.58 3.50
CA THR A 170 -17.60 10.65 4.78
C THR A 170 -18.49 10.11 5.88
N VAL A 171 -17.94 9.24 6.72
CA VAL A 171 -18.63 8.63 7.85
C VAL A 171 -17.89 8.96 9.15
N SER A 172 -18.65 9.23 10.21
CA SER A 172 -18.11 9.50 11.55
C SER A 172 -18.84 8.72 12.65
N THR A 173 -19.77 7.83 12.27
CA THR A 173 -20.53 6.98 13.19
C THR A 173 -20.44 5.53 12.75
N PHE A 174 -20.57 4.61 13.70
CA PHE A 174 -20.56 3.17 13.40
C PHE A 174 -21.73 2.76 12.50
N ALA A 175 -22.92 3.35 12.72
CA ALA A 175 -24.09 3.08 11.92
C ALA A 175 -23.87 3.48 10.44
N ASP A 176 -23.27 4.64 10.20
CA ASP A 176 -22.99 5.10 8.84
C ASP A 176 -21.89 4.26 8.18
N LEU A 177 -20.80 3.95 8.91
CA LEU A 177 -19.75 3.08 8.40
C LEU A 177 -20.32 1.74 7.93
N ARG A 178 -21.11 1.09 8.78
CA ARG A 178 -21.73 -0.20 8.46
C ARG A 178 -22.66 -0.09 7.26
N ALA A 179 -23.56 0.92 7.25
CA ALA A 179 -24.50 1.11 6.15
C ALA A 179 -23.80 1.36 4.81
N GLN A 180 -22.73 2.16 4.79
CA GLN A 180 -22.00 2.47 3.56
C GLN A 180 -21.12 1.31 3.10
N ALA A 181 -20.46 0.59 4.01
CA ALA A 181 -19.64 -0.58 3.67
C ALA A 181 -20.46 -1.71 3.05
N GLN A 182 -21.70 -1.90 3.53
CA GLN A 182 -22.64 -2.91 3.05
C GLN A 182 -23.43 -2.50 1.80
N SER A 183 -23.35 -1.22 1.40
CA SER A 183 -24.13 -0.72 0.28
C SER A 183 -23.65 -1.27 -1.07
N SER A 184 -24.57 -1.38 -2.02
CA SER A 184 -24.26 -1.81 -3.38
C SER A 184 -23.51 -0.73 -4.17
N GLY A 185 -22.74 -1.18 -5.16
CA GLY A 185 -22.00 -0.32 -6.08
C GLY A 185 -20.69 0.23 -5.52
N ALA A 186 -19.86 0.74 -6.42
CA ALA A 186 -18.55 1.28 -6.06
C ALA A 186 -18.69 2.47 -5.09
N LYS A 187 -17.89 2.48 -4.02
CA LYS A 187 -17.91 3.57 -3.05
C LYS A 187 -16.58 3.77 -2.32
N THR A 188 -16.14 5.03 -2.27
CA THR A 188 -15.06 5.46 -1.37
C THR A 188 -15.66 5.99 -0.08
N ILE A 189 -15.34 5.34 1.04
CA ILE A 189 -15.84 5.61 2.38
C ILE A 189 -14.69 6.23 3.19
N LEU A 190 -14.77 7.53 3.40
CA LEU A 190 -13.81 8.29 4.19
C LEU A 190 -14.21 8.23 5.66
N VAL A 191 -13.40 7.57 6.48
CA VAL A 191 -13.59 7.47 7.93
C VAL A 191 -13.00 8.71 8.58
N SER A 192 -13.83 9.53 9.22
CA SER A 192 -13.41 10.75 9.91
C SER A 192 -13.48 10.57 11.42
N GLY A 193 -12.31 10.59 12.07
CA GLY A 193 -12.15 10.33 13.49
C GLY A 193 -12.13 8.83 13.82
N MET A 194 -12.06 8.54 15.12
CA MET A 194 -12.09 7.17 15.64
C MET A 194 -13.54 6.73 15.87
N ILE A 195 -14.01 5.77 15.07
CA ILE A 195 -15.35 5.20 15.19
C ILE A 195 -15.30 3.98 16.11
N SER A 196 -15.94 4.08 17.27
CA SER A 196 -16.10 2.94 18.19
C SER A 196 -17.38 2.18 17.84
N GLY A 197 -17.27 0.85 17.74
CA GLY A 197 -18.39 -0.05 17.48
C GLY A 197 -18.19 -1.41 18.15
N SER A 198 -19.10 -2.33 17.85
CA SER A 198 -19.00 -3.74 18.24
C SER A 198 -19.57 -4.64 17.15
N GLY A 199 -19.13 -5.89 17.11
CA GLY A 199 -19.53 -6.85 16.08
C GLY A 199 -18.89 -6.57 14.73
N THR A 200 -19.51 -7.08 13.68
CA THR A 200 -18.94 -7.14 12.33
C THR A 200 -19.53 -6.06 11.41
N VAL A 201 -18.66 -5.49 10.57
CA VAL A 201 -19.03 -4.70 9.40
C VAL A 201 -18.71 -5.52 8.17
N GLU A 202 -19.76 -6.03 7.50
CA GLU A 202 -19.61 -6.66 6.20
C GLU A 202 -19.22 -5.61 5.15
N VAL A 203 -18.20 -5.92 4.36
CA VAL A 203 -17.70 -5.04 3.30
C VAL A 203 -18.10 -5.66 1.97
N ALA A 204 -19.09 -5.05 1.32
CA ALA A 204 -19.53 -5.47 -0.01
C ALA A 204 -18.42 -5.20 -1.06
N PRO A 205 -18.54 -5.77 -2.27
CA PRO A 205 -17.59 -5.50 -3.34
C PRO A 205 -17.45 -4.01 -3.71
N ASP A 206 -16.33 -3.67 -4.34
CA ASP A 206 -16.00 -2.34 -4.87
C ASP A 206 -15.99 -1.24 -3.79
N LYS A 207 -15.20 -1.45 -2.73
CA LYS A 207 -15.11 -0.51 -1.60
C LYS A 207 -13.68 -0.04 -1.39
N THR A 208 -13.55 1.25 -1.12
CA THR A 208 -12.35 1.81 -0.49
C THR A 208 -12.76 2.36 0.86
N ILE A 209 -12.33 1.76 1.96
CA ILE A 209 -12.52 2.30 3.31
C ILE A 209 -11.20 2.95 3.73
N ARG A 210 -11.20 4.28 3.83
CA ARG A 210 -9.97 5.06 4.03
C ARG A 210 -10.09 6.02 5.20
N GLY A 211 -9.12 6.03 6.11
CA GLY A 211 -9.04 7.04 7.17
C GLY A 211 -8.69 8.43 6.66
N VAL A 212 -9.33 9.46 7.21
CA VAL A 212 -9.00 10.88 6.98
C VAL A 212 -7.95 11.35 8.01
N GLY A 213 -6.73 11.61 7.54
CA GLY A 213 -5.63 12.02 8.42
C GLY A 213 -5.12 10.88 9.31
N ALA A 214 -4.27 11.23 10.28
CA ALA A 214 -3.51 10.25 11.06
C ALA A 214 -4.30 9.62 12.23
N SER A 215 -5.41 10.22 12.64
CA SER A 215 -6.18 9.81 13.84
C SER A 215 -7.46 9.05 13.52
N SER A 216 -7.79 8.89 12.24
CA SER A 216 -8.99 8.17 11.81
C SER A 216 -8.84 6.66 11.96
N GLY A 217 -9.93 5.99 12.26
CA GLY A 217 -9.88 4.56 12.52
C GLY A 217 -11.18 3.97 13.03
N ILE A 218 -11.09 2.69 13.38
CA ILE A 218 -12.16 1.91 13.96
C ILE A 218 -11.67 1.19 15.22
N SER A 219 -12.55 1.06 16.20
CA SER A 219 -12.25 0.38 17.45
C SER A 219 -13.38 -0.58 17.83
N GLY A 220 -13.03 -1.82 18.17
CA GLY A 220 -13.98 -2.83 18.68
C GLY A 220 -14.78 -3.58 17.62
N THR A 221 -14.50 -3.35 16.34
CA THR A 221 -15.28 -3.87 15.21
C THR A 221 -14.40 -4.64 14.22
N THR A 222 -14.89 -5.79 13.76
CA THR A 222 -14.32 -6.57 12.67
C THR A 222 -14.73 -6.00 11.32
N LEU A 223 -13.80 -5.90 10.37
CA LEU A 223 -14.09 -5.73 8.95
C LEU A 223 -14.08 -7.10 8.29
N ASN A 224 -15.22 -7.56 7.81
CA ASN A 224 -15.35 -8.86 7.14
C ASN A 224 -15.52 -8.67 5.64
N ILE A 225 -14.70 -9.36 4.85
CA ILE A 225 -14.73 -9.37 3.39
C ILE A 225 -14.86 -10.84 2.97
N GLU A 226 -16.08 -11.29 2.71
CA GLU A 226 -16.37 -12.69 2.45
C GLU A 226 -17.09 -12.92 1.10
N ASP A 227 -16.91 -14.11 0.53
CA ASP A 227 -17.68 -14.65 -0.59
C ASP A 227 -17.77 -13.75 -1.84
N ALA A 228 -16.67 -13.07 -2.18
CA ALA A 228 -16.60 -12.14 -3.30
C ALA A 228 -15.32 -12.28 -4.14
N LYS A 229 -15.44 -12.81 -5.37
CA LYS A 229 -14.31 -13.02 -6.29
C LYS A 229 -14.57 -12.43 -7.69
N PRO A 230 -14.11 -11.21 -8.01
CA PRO A 230 -13.36 -10.29 -7.14
C PRO A 230 -14.25 -9.57 -6.13
N ALA A 231 -13.69 -9.29 -4.95
CA ALA A 231 -14.22 -8.34 -3.99
C ALA A 231 -13.84 -6.91 -4.39
N ASN A 232 -12.60 -6.71 -4.88
CA ASN A 232 -12.10 -5.40 -5.27
C ASN A 232 -12.22 -4.39 -4.10
N VAL A 233 -11.50 -4.66 -3.00
CA VAL A 233 -11.59 -3.87 -1.76
C VAL A 233 -10.24 -3.28 -1.36
N ILE A 234 -10.24 -2.02 -0.92
CA ILE A 234 -9.08 -1.32 -0.35
C ILE A 234 -9.42 -0.92 1.09
N ILE A 235 -8.60 -1.33 2.05
CA ILE A 235 -8.67 -0.89 3.46
C ILE A 235 -7.40 -0.11 3.78
N GLN A 236 -7.54 1.18 4.12
CA GLN A 236 -6.40 2.08 4.07
C GLN A 236 -6.35 3.19 5.10
N ASN A 237 -5.15 3.49 5.60
CA ASN A 237 -4.91 4.66 6.46
C ASN A 237 -5.79 4.70 7.72
N LEU A 238 -6.17 3.53 8.23
CA LEU A 238 -6.96 3.40 9.43
C LEU A 238 -6.09 3.02 10.62
N ASN A 239 -6.42 3.58 11.77
CA ASN A 239 -6.08 2.99 13.05
C ASN A 239 -7.12 1.91 13.38
N ILE A 240 -6.73 0.64 13.51
CA ILE A 240 -7.65 -0.48 13.79
C ILE A 240 -7.23 -1.13 15.10
N ARG A 241 -8.16 -1.22 16.07
CA ARG A 241 -7.81 -1.75 17.40
C ARG A 241 -8.97 -2.33 18.21
N GLY A 242 -8.61 -3.16 19.19
CA GLY A 242 -9.49 -3.55 20.30
C GLY A 242 -10.65 -4.47 19.92
N VAL A 243 -10.51 -5.27 18.87
CA VAL A 243 -11.53 -6.23 18.40
C VAL A 243 -11.42 -7.53 19.21
N ARG A 244 -12.41 -7.83 20.06
CA ARG A 244 -12.35 -8.93 21.03
C ARG A 244 -12.96 -10.22 20.47
N GLY A 245 -12.27 -11.34 20.68
CA GLY A 245 -12.79 -12.69 20.40
C GLY A 245 -13.04 -13.02 18.92
N THR A 246 -12.52 -12.21 18.00
CA THR A 246 -12.60 -12.39 16.54
C THR A 246 -11.51 -11.52 15.90
N ASP A 247 -11.31 -11.68 14.59
CA ASP A 247 -10.26 -11.01 13.85
C ASP A 247 -10.58 -9.54 13.61
N ALA A 248 -9.56 -8.69 13.51
CA ALA A 248 -9.79 -7.29 13.19
C ALA A 248 -10.15 -7.07 11.71
N ILE A 249 -9.49 -7.80 10.82
CA ILE A 249 -9.84 -7.91 9.40
C ILE A 249 -9.88 -9.39 9.04
N GLN A 250 -11.00 -9.83 8.48
CA GLN A 250 -11.23 -11.20 8.06
C GLN A 250 -11.51 -11.21 6.55
N ILE A 251 -10.78 -12.04 5.82
CA ILE A 251 -10.87 -12.18 4.37
C ILE A 251 -11.06 -13.65 4.04
N GLU A 252 -12.27 -14.03 3.62
CA GLU A 252 -12.63 -15.44 3.41
C GLU A 252 -13.25 -15.60 2.02
N ASN A 253 -12.76 -16.55 1.22
CA ASN A 253 -13.33 -16.80 -0.11
C ASN A 253 -13.50 -15.53 -0.95
N ALA A 254 -12.58 -14.58 -0.80
CA ALA A 254 -12.61 -13.28 -1.45
C ALA A 254 -11.31 -12.98 -2.21
N SER A 255 -11.35 -12.11 -3.22
CA SER A 255 -10.12 -11.78 -3.96
C SER A 255 -9.98 -10.33 -4.41
N HIS A 256 -8.75 -9.94 -4.77
CA HIS A 256 -8.39 -8.58 -5.19
C HIS A 256 -8.60 -7.59 -4.04
N ILE A 257 -7.74 -7.70 -3.03
CA ILE A 257 -7.84 -6.91 -1.80
C ILE A 257 -6.50 -6.27 -1.48
N TRP A 258 -6.53 -5.00 -1.09
CA TRP A 258 -5.35 -4.24 -0.70
C TRP A 258 -5.49 -3.64 0.70
N ILE A 259 -4.63 -4.08 1.61
CA ILE A 259 -4.54 -3.60 2.99
C ILE A 259 -3.31 -2.70 3.10
N ASP A 260 -3.49 -1.39 3.21
CA ASP A 260 -2.42 -0.43 3.01
C ASP A 260 -2.34 0.70 4.05
N HIS A 261 -1.14 1.03 4.53
CA HIS A 261 -0.92 2.17 5.44
C HIS A 261 -1.82 2.16 6.69
N ASN A 262 -2.23 1.00 7.19
CA ASN A 262 -3.00 0.92 8.42
C ASN A 262 -2.09 0.79 9.65
N THR A 263 -2.51 1.33 10.79
CA THR A 263 -1.91 1.05 12.09
C THR A 263 -2.84 0.15 12.89
N MET A 264 -2.39 -1.06 13.16
CA MET A 264 -3.18 -2.14 13.75
C MET A 264 -2.60 -2.53 15.11
N SER A 265 -3.43 -2.60 16.15
CA SER A 265 -2.92 -2.91 17.50
C SER A 265 -3.96 -3.48 18.46
N SER A 266 -3.47 -4.20 19.47
CA SER A 266 -4.26 -4.65 20.61
C SER A 266 -3.46 -4.45 21.92
N THR A 267 -3.45 -5.45 22.80
CA THR A 267 -2.46 -5.59 23.88
C THR A 267 -1.93 -7.03 23.91
N ILE A 268 -0.72 -7.21 24.46
CA ILE A 268 -0.10 -8.54 24.72
C ILE A 268 -0.15 -8.91 26.20
N GLU A 269 -0.84 -8.12 27.02
CA GLU A 269 -0.89 -8.29 28.48
C GLU A 269 -1.98 -9.27 28.93
N ASN A 270 -2.97 -9.51 28.07
CA ASN A 270 -4.02 -10.48 28.31
C ASN A 270 -3.65 -11.84 27.74
N ASP A 271 -4.43 -12.85 28.11
CA ASP A 271 -4.40 -14.17 27.50
C ASP A 271 -4.37 -14.10 25.95
N PRO A 272 -3.60 -14.99 25.27
CA PRO A 272 -3.46 -14.97 23.82
C PRO A 272 -4.77 -15.04 23.03
N ASP A 273 -5.86 -15.57 23.61
CA ASP A 273 -7.17 -15.70 22.97
C ASP A 273 -8.17 -14.61 23.41
N TYR A 274 -7.74 -13.65 24.24
CA TYR A 274 -8.56 -12.47 24.55
C TYR A 274 -8.87 -11.63 23.30
N TYR A 275 -7.89 -11.55 22.41
CA TYR A 275 -8.01 -11.08 21.04
C TYR A 275 -7.72 -12.27 20.11
N ASP A 276 -8.33 -12.31 18.92
CA ASP A 276 -8.02 -13.37 17.96
C ASP A 276 -6.91 -12.94 16.99
N GLY A 277 -7.12 -13.04 15.68
CA GLY A 277 -6.22 -12.56 14.65
C GLY A 277 -6.27 -11.04 14.44
N MET A 278 -5.21 -10.46 13.87
CA MET A 278 -5.31 -9.08 13.34
C MET A 278 -5.78 -9.08 11.88
N LEU A 279 -5.25 -9.99 11.07
CA LEU A 279 -5.56 -10.11 9.65
C LEU A 279 -5.56 -11.58 9.21
N ASP A 280 -6.73 -12.16 9.07
CA ASP A 280 -6.86 -13.54 8.64
C ASP A 280 -7.35 -13.63 7.18
N ILE A 281 -6.69 -14.50 6.42
CA ILE A 281 -6.86 -14.70 4.99
C ILE A 281 -7.08 -16.20 4.75
N THR A 282 -8.32 -16.60 4.55
CA THR A 282 -8.75 -18.01 4.65
C THR A 282 -9.65 -18.40 3.46
N HIS A 283 -10.02 -19.68 3.42
CA HIS A 283 -11.02 -20.21 2.49
C HIS A 283 -10.78 -19.82 1.03
N ALA A 284 -9.64 -20.20 0.46
CA ALA A 284 -9.28 -19.88 -0.91
C ALA A 284 -9.35 -18.37 -1.26
N ALA A 285 -9.15 -17.48 -0.29
CA ALA A 285 -8.93 -16.07 -0.56
C ALA A 285 -7.70 -15.88 -1.46
N ASP A 286 -7.67 -14.82 -2.28
CA ASP A 286 -6.67 -14.75 -3.36
C ASP A 286 -6.37 -13.34 -3.88
N TYR A 287 -5.22 -13.16 -4.50
CA TYR A 287 -4.78 -11.86 -5.05
C TYR A 287 -4.80 -10.72 -4.02
N ILE A 288 -3.98 -10.84 -2.98
CA ILE A 288 -3.97 -9.90 -1.85
C ILE A 288 -2.60 -9.26 -1.71
N THR A 289 -2.57 -7.95 -1.45
CA THR A 289 -1.37 -7.23 -1.03
C THR A 289 -1.62 -6.61 0.35
N VAL A 290 -0.65 -6.77 1.24
CA VAL A 290 -0.58 -6.17 2.56
C VAL A 290 0.68 -5.31 2.59
N SER A 291 0.53 -3.98 2.54
CA SER A 291 1.67 -3.09 2.42
C SER A 291 1.67 -1.89 3.35
N TRP A 292 2.86 -1.45 3.75
CA TRP A 292 3.04 -0.21 4.52
C TRP A 292 2.22 -0.15 5.82
N ASN A 293 1.78 -1.29 6.35
CA ASN A 293 1.04 -1.33 7.59
C ASN A 293 1.98 -1.39 8.77
N VAL A 294 1.51 -0.94 9.93
CA VAL A 294 2.16 -1.17 11.22
C VAL A 294 1.25 -2.09 12.02
N VAL A 295 1.75 -3.25 12.47
CA VAL A 295 1.06 -4.11 13.44
C VAL A 295 1.87 -4.15 14.72
N ARG A 296 1.25 -3.81 15.86
CA ARG A 296 1.96 -3.78 17.15
C ARG A 296 1.19 -4.38 18.29
N ASN A 297 1.92 -4.96 19.25
CA ASN A 297 1.40 -5.47 20.51
C ASN A 297 0.18 -6.39 20.28
N HIS A 298 0.41 -7.48 19.56
CA HIS A 298 -0.64 -8.45 19.24
C HIS A 298 -0.09 -9.88 19.23
N TRP A 299 -0.91 -10.84 19.68
CA TRP A 299 -0.48 -12.24 19.80
C TRP A 299 -0.48 -12.96 18.44
N LYS A 300 -1.63 -13.07 17.78
CA LYS A 300 -1.83 -13.84 16.55
C LYS A 300 -1.96 -12.90 15.37
N THR A 301 -0.87 -12.59 14.67
CA THR A 301 -0.86 -11.46 13.74
C THR A 301 -1.67 -11.66 12.46
N SER A 302 -1.24 -12.56 11.59
CA SER A 302 -1.87 -12.80 10.31
C SER A 302 -1.77 -14.27 9.93
N LEU A 303 -2.94 -14.92 9.87
CA LEU A 303 -3.06 -16.30 9.43
C LEU A 303 -3.44 -16.34 7.94
N VAL A 304 -2.72 -17.14 7.17
CA VAL A 304 -3.04 -17.42 5.77
C VAL A 304 -3.30 -18.92 5.63
N GLY A 305 -4.57 -19.30 5.42
CA GLY A 305 -5.05 -20.69 5.49
C GLY A 305 -5.25 -21.16 6.93
N HIS A 306 -6.51 -21.39 7.32
CA HIS A 306 -6.89 -21.57 8.73
C HIS A 306 -6.59 -22.97 9.28
N SER A 307 -6.65 -24.02 8.45
CA SER A 307 -6.62 -25.42 8.90
C SER A 307 -5.70 -26.29 8.05
N ASP A 308 -4.93 -27.17 8.69
CA ASP A 308 -4.09 -28.19 8.03
C ASP A 308 -4.93 -29.18 7.20
N GLY A 309 -6.23 -29.31 7.50
CA GLY A 309 -7.17 -30.15 6.76
C GLY A 309 -7.79 -29.48 5.53
N ASN A 310 -7.59 -28.18 5.32
CA ASN A 310 -8.34 -27.42 4.31
C ASN A 310 -7.66 -27.33 2.93
N GLY A 311 -6.56 -28.05 2.72
CA GLY A 311 -5.81 -27.91 1.47
C GLY A 311 -6.54 -28.39 0.21
N GLY A 312 -7.73 -28.99 0.31
CA GLY A 312 -8.58 -29.26 -0.86
C GLY A 312 -9.21 -27.99 -1.44
N GLU A 313 -9.47 -26.99 -0.59
CA GLU A 313 -9.96 -25.67 -0.98
C GLU A 313 -8.78 -24.72 -1.23
N ASP A 314 -7.78 -24.69 -0.36
CA ASP A 314 -6.76 -23.62 -0.35
C ASP A 314 -5.64 -23.77 -1.41
N ARG A 315 -5.37 -24.98 -1.90
CA ARG A 315 -4.31 -25.20 -2.89
C ARG A 315 -4.65 -24.55 -4.23
N GLY A 316 -3.72 -23.75 -4.75
CA GLY A 316 -3.92 -22.95 -5.96
C GLY A 316 -4.48 -21.55 -5.70
N HIS A 317 -4.75 -21.21 -4.44
CA HIS A 317 -5.18 -19.90 -3.98
C HIS A 317 -4.16 -19.31 -2.98
N LEU A 318 -4.62 -18.39 -2.12
CA LEU A 318 -3.82 -17.76 -1.06
C LEU A 318 -2.55 -17.08 -1.58
N ARG A 319 -2.64 -16.46 -2.76
CA ARG A 319 -1.55 -15.65 -3.31
C ARG A 319 -1.52 -14.29 -2.66
N VAL A 320 -0.61 -14.13 -1.70
CA VAL A 320 -0.49 -12.93 -0.87
C VAL A 320 0.90 -12.31 -0.99
N THR A 321 0.95 -10.99 -1.06
CA THR A 321 2.18 -10.20 -0.96
C THR A 321 2.19 -9.40 0.34
N TYR A 322 3.28 -9.48 1.11
CA TYR A 322 3.54 -8.61 2.24
C TYR A 322 4.77 -7.75 1.95
N HIS A 323 4.63 -6.43 1.93
CA HIS A 323 5.80 -5.57 1.79
C HIS A 323 5.79 -4.26 2.57
N HIS A 324 6.96 -3.82 3.01
CA HIS A 324 7.13 -2.55 3.72
C HIS A 324 6.27 -2.41 4.98
N ASN A 325 5.83 -3.53 5.57
CA ASN A 325 5.11 -3.53 6.83
C ASN A 325 6.08 -3.49 8.01
N TRP A 326 5.64 -2.90 9.12
CA TRP A 326 6.33 -2.97 10.40
C TRP A 326 5.57 -3.87 11.38
N PHE A 327 6.16 -5.00 11.73
CA PHE A 327 5.67 -5.88 12.80
C PHE A 327 6.50 -5.64 14.05
N ASP A 328 5.93 -4.98 15.06
CA ASP A 328 6.65 -4.63 16.29
C ASP A 328 5.99 -5.22 17.53
N ARG A 329 6.74 -5.97 18.33
CA ARG A 329 6.22 -6.60 19.56
C ARG A 329 4.98 -7.44 19.29
N THR A 330 4.94 -8.09 18.13
CA THR A 330 4.00 -9.19 17.87
C THR A 330 4.55 -10.48 18.46
N PHE A 331 3.70 -11.46 18.73
CA PHE A 331 4.14 -12.74 19.30
C PHE A 331 4.39 -13.79 18.21
N GLU A 332 3.41 -13.99 17.32
CA GLU A 332 3.48 -14.98 16.25
C GLU A 332 2.71 -14.56 14.97
N ARG A 333 2.89 -15.37 13.90
CA ARG A 333 2.11 -15.35 12.65
C ARG A 333 2.25 -14.07 11.84
N SER A 334 3.45 -13.60 11.52
CA SER A 334 3.68 -12.36 10.75
C SER A 334 4.29 -12.57 9.34
N PRO A 335 3.73 -13.40 8.42
CA PRO A 335 2.54 -14.25 8.54
C PRO A 335 2.85 -15.72 8.90
N ARG A 336 1.82 -16.50 9.29
CA ARG A 336 1.83 -17.98 9.22
C ARG A 336 1.00 -18.42 8.03
N VAL A 337 1.60 -19.20 7.13
CA VAL A 337 1.01 -19.54 5.82
C VAL A 337 0.91 -21.04 5.63
N ARG A 338 -0.27 -21.49 5.19
CA ARG A 338 -0.55 -22.84 4.70
C ARG A 338 -0.91 -22.81 3.22
N PHE A 339 -0.47 -23.82 2.46
CA PHE A 339 -0.80 -24.13 1.06
C PHE A 339 -0.54 -23.07 -0.02
N GLY A 340 -0.50 -21.77 0.30
CA GLY A 340 -0.37 -20.69 -0.67
C GLY A 340 0.94 -20.76 -1.44
N GLU A 341 0.87 -20.55 -2.77
CA GLU A 341 2.05 -20.49 -3.62
C GLU A 341 1.85 -19.56 -4.83
N THR A 342 2.76 -18.62 -5.11
CA THR A 342 3.90 -18.18 -4.28
C THR A 342 3.49 -17.02 -3.38
N VAL A 343 3.66 -17.14 -2.07
CA VAL A 343 3.53 -16.00 -1.16
C VAL A 343 4.84 -15.23 -1.13
N HIS A 344 4.77 -13.91 -1.27
CA HIS A 344 5.94 -13.04 -1.38
C HIS A 344 6.03 -12.10 -0.19
N VAL A 345 7.08 -12.21 0.60
CA VAL A 345 7.30 -11.42 1.82
C VAL A 345 8.60 -10.65 1.64
N PHE A 346 8.53 -9.35 1.34
CA PHE A 346 9.73 -8.58 1.04
C PHE A 346 9.78 -7.19 1.68
N ASN A 347 10.98 -6.70 1.99
CA ASN A 347 11.22 -5.38 2.60
C ASN A 347 10.36 -5.09 3.86
N ASN A 348 9.96 -6.08 4.64
CA ASN A 348 9.26 -5.84 5.91
C ASN A 348 10.28 -5.65 7.04
N TYR A 349 9.89 -4.91 8.07
CA TYR A 349 10.67 -4.73 9.29
C TYR A 349 9.99 -5.45 10.45
N TYR A 350 10.70 -6.41 11.05
CA TYR A 350 10.29 -7.19 12.20
C TYR A 350 11.13 -6.78 13.40
N SER A 351 10.49 -6.28 14.47
CA SER A 351 11.20 -5.87 15.67
C SER A 351 10.58 -6.39 16.96
N ASN A 352 11.42 -6.84 17.89
CA ASN A 352 11.04 -7.20 19.26
C ASN A 352 9.99 -8.32 19.34
N ILE A 353 10.11 -9.34 18.48
CA ILE A 353 9.28 -10.54 18.48
C ILE A 353 9.99 -11.61 19.32
N ASN A 354 10.10 -11.34 20.62
CA ASN A 354 10.95 -12.12 21.54
C ASN A 354 10.35 -12.20 22.95
N ASN A 355 9.02 -12.21 23.05
CA ASN A 355 8.32 -12.27 24.32
C ASN A 355 8.69 -13.52 25.14
N ASN A 356 8.88 -14.66 24.48
CA ASN A 356 9.46 -15.87 25.06
C ASN A 356 10.07 -16.77 23.97
N SER A 357 10.52 -17.97 24.35
CA SER A 357 11.17 -18.94 23.46
C SER A 357 10.30 -19.45 22.31
N SER A 358 8.98 -19.25 22.35
CA SER A 358 8.03 -19.67 21.33
C SER A 358 7.66 -18.57 20.34
N SER A 359 8.12 -17.33 20.54
CA SER A 359 7.85 -16.23 19.60
C SER A 359 8.52 -16.46 18.25
N TYR A 360 7.84 -16.12 17.14
CA TYR A 360 8.40 -16.19 15.80
C TYR A 360 7.77 -15.15 14.86
N ALA A 361 8.49 -14.76 13.81
CA ALA A 361 7.95 -13.86 12.79
C ALA A 361 7.18 -14.63 11.71
N ILE A 362 7.87 -15.33 10.81
CA ILE A 362 7.25 -15.96 9.63
C ILE A 362 7.15 -17.49 9.83
N ALA A 363 6.10 -18.12 9.33
CA ALA A 363 6.04 -19.58 9.21
C ALA A 363 5.48 -19.99 7.83
N SER A 364 6.24 -20.81 7.11
CA SER A 364 5.79 -21.56 5.93
C SER A 364 5.51 -22.99 6.36
N VAL A 365 4.26 -23.45 6.27
CA VAL A 365 3.85 -24.79 6.67
C VAL A 365 2.89 -25.40 5.65
N MET A 366 2.62 -26.70 5.76
CA MET A 366 1.69 -27.43 4.90
C MET A 366 1.96 -27.23 3.39
N ASP A 367 3.24 -27.36 2.99
CA ASP A 367 3.72 -27.18 1.61
C ASP A 367 3.47 -25.78 1.00
N ALA A 368 3.19 -24.76 1.82
CA ALA A 368 3.19 -23.37 1.37
C ALA A 368 4.56 -23.00 0.75
N GLY A 369 4.57 -22.17 -0.29
CA GLY A 369 5.79 -21.73 -0.97
C GLY A 369 6.03 -20.24 -0.77
N LEU A 370 7.01 -19.87 0.06
CA LEU A 370 7.34 -18.48 0.39
C LEU A 370 8.67 -18.01 -0.20
N LEU A 371 8.65 -16.87 -0.90
CA LEU A 371 9.86 -16.09 -1.15
C LEU A 371 9.97 -15.00 -0.07
N VAL A 372 11.01 -15.09 0.77
CA VAL A 372 11.28 -14.14 1.85
C VAL A 372 12.55 -13.36 1.52
N GLU A 373 12.42 -12.10 1.09
CA GLU A 373 13.58 -11.35 0.58
C GLU A 373 13.71 -9.90 1.05
N GLY A 374 14.93 -9.46 1.35
CA GLY A 374 15.20 -8.08 1.75
C GLY A 374 14.57 -7.64 3.08
N ASN A 375 14.05 -8.57 3.89
CA ASN A 375 13.44 -8.22 5.18
C ASN A 375 14.49 -7.95 6.26
N VAL A 376 14.13 -7.16 7.26
CA VAL A 376 14.98 -6.84 8.42
C VAL A 376 14.35 -7.41 9.67
N PHE A 377 15.10 -8.26 10.39
CA PHE A 377 14.72 -8.85 11.67
C PHE A 377 15.63 -8.32 12.77
N GLU A 378 15.06 -7.69 13.80
CA GLU A 378 15.78 -7.12 14.94
C GLU A 378 15.16 -7.58 16.26
N ASN A 379 15.93 -8.32 17.06
CA ASN A 379 15.45 -8.92 18.32
C ASN A 379 14.24 -9.85 18.11
N VAL A 380 14.36 -10.79 17.18
CA VAL A 380 13.31 -11.76 16.83
C VAL A 380 13.74 -13.16 17.27
N GLN A 381 12.98 -13.82 18.15
CA GLN A 381 13.33 -15.13 18.71
C GLN A 381 13.55 -16.20 17.62
N GLN A 382 12.64 -16.28 16.64
CA GLN A 382 12.79 -17.10 15.43
C GLN A 382 12.32 -16.28 14.21
N ALA A 383 13.19 -16.06 13.22
CA ALA A 383 12.81 -15.27 12.05
C ALA A 383 11.83 -16.03 11.14
N CYS A 384 12.14 -17.30 10.81
CA CYS A 384 11.25 -18.11 9.96
C CYS A 384 11.23 -19.59 10.35
N TRP A 385 10.05 -20.18 10.43
CA TRP A 385 9.84 -21.64 10.40
C TRP A 385 9.55 -22.09 8.97
N SER A 386 10.11 -23.23 8.55
CA SER A 386 9.79 -23.87 7.27
C SER A 386 10.08 -25.37 7.31
N LYS A 387 11.37 -25.73 7.23
CA LYS A 387 11.85 -27.11 7.10
C LYS A 387 11.36 -28.02 8.23
N SER A 388 11.27 -27.48 9.43
CA SER A 388 10.89 -28.23 10.63
C SER A 388 9.38 -28.30 10.84
N GLY A 389 8.59 -27.62 9.99
CA GLY A 389 7.18 -27.35 10.29
C GLY A 389 7.04 -26.37 11.46
N TYR A 390 5.83 -26.28 12.01
CA TYR A 390 5.58 -25.56 13.26
C TYR A 390 4.35 -26.11 13.97
N ALA A 391 4.48 -26.38 15.27
CA ALA A 391 3.48 -27.10 16.07
C ALA A 391 3.10 -28.42 15.37
N ASP A 392 1.80 -28.66 15.16
CA ASP A 392 1.30 -29.87 14.49
C ASP A 392 1.30 -29.75 12.95
N SER A 393 1.67 -28.59 12.38
CA SER A 393 1.66 -28.40 10.93
C SER A 393 2.96 -28.90 10.30
N ASP A 394 2.81 -29.73 9.26
CA ASP A 394 3.90 -30.25 8.46
C ASP A 394 4.75 -29.13 7.81
N PRO A 395 5.99 -29.43 7.41
CA PRO A 395 6.87 -28.47 6.75
C PRO A 395 6.27 -27.76 5.53
N GLY A 396 6.71 -26.53 5.32
CA GLY A 396 6.52 -25.76 4.08
C GLY A 396 7.85 -25.54 3.36
N ARG A 397 7.79 -24.81 2.24
CA ARG A 397 8.95 -24.40 1.44
C ARG A 397 9.20 -22.90 1.60
N LEU A 398 10.47 -22.53 1.71
CA LEU A 398 10.88 -21.14 1.90
C LEU A 398 12.24 -20.91 1.24
N VAL A 399 12.29 -19.91 0.36
CA VAL A 399 13.53 -19.37 -0.21
C VAL A 399 13.81 -18.01 0.43
N ALA A 400 14.98 -17.86 1.05
CA ALA A 400 15.41 -16.62 1.68
C ALA A 400 16.47 -15.90 0.82
N ARG A 401 16.38 -14.58 0.66
CA ARG A 401 17.38 -13.75 -0.04
C ARG A 401 17.60 -12.42 0.68
N ASP A 402 18.83 -11.97 0.80
CA ASP A 402 19.18 -10.60 1.27
C ASP A 402 18.51 -10.13 2.58
N ASN A 403 18.08 -11.05 3.45
CA ASN A 403 17.48 -10.71 4.74
C ASN A 403 18.58 -10.33 5.75
N SER A 404 18.32 -9.31 6.56
CA SER A 404 19.19 -8.88 7.65
C SER A 404 18.68 -9.42 8.98
N LEU A 405 19.51 -10.14 9.73
CA LEU A 405 19.18 -10.68 11.05
C LEU A 405 20.11 -10.09 12.11
N THR A 406 19.56 -9.26 13.00
CA THR A 406 20.27 -8.67 14.14
C THR A 406 19.67 -9.20 15.43
N ASN A 407 20.47 -9.83 16.29
CA ASN A 407 20.02 -10.46 17.54
C ASN A 407 18.77 -11.35 17.34
N SER A 408 18.74 -12.08 16.24
CA SER A 408 17.55 -12.83 15.82
C SER A 408 17.88 -14.28 15.53
N GLY A 409 16.93 -15.17 15.82
CA GLY A 409 16.99 -16.58 15.43
C GLY A 409 16.94 -16.77 13.92
N PRO A 410 17.24 -17.98 13.42
CA PRO A 410 17.41 -18.23 12.00
C PRO A 410 16.10 -18.09 11.21
N CYS A 411 16.26 -17.99 9.90
CA CYS A 411 15.19 -18.21 8.93
C CYS A 411 15.43 -19.58 8.30
N GLU A 412 14.59 -20.58 8.63
CA GLU A 412 14.69 -21.90 8.01
C GLU A 412 14.34 -21.82 6.52
N VAL A 413 15.17 -22.43 5.69
CA VAL A 413 14.95 -22.54 4.24
C VAL A 413 14.72 -24.00 3.86
N ASP A 414 13.81 -24.23 2.92
CA ASP A 414 13.57 -25.56 2.36
C ASP A 414 12.97 -25.49 0.95
N GLY A 415 13.30 -26.48 0.12
CA GLY A 415 12.73 -26.65 -1.21
C GLY A 415 12.99 -25.49 -2.20
N THR A 416 12.04 -25.31 -3.10
CA THR A 416 12.00 -24.24 -4.12
C THR A 416 10.64 -23.58 -4.08
N VAL A 417 10.48 -22.39 -4.67
CA VAL A 417 9.19 -21.70 -4.78
C VAL A 417 9.00 -21.21 -6.21
N ALA A 418 7.75 -21.17 -6.69
CA ALA A 418 7.48 -20.63 -8.03
C ALA A 418 7.93 -19.16 -8.17
N ALA A 419 8.16 -18.74 -9.41
CA ALA A 419 8.66 -17.40 -9.71
C ALA A 419 7.59 -16.33 -9.47
N ILE A 420 8.02 -15.14 -9.03
CA ILE A 420 7.14 -13.98 -8.88
C ILE A 420 6.73 -13.47 -10.27
N PRO A 421 5.42 -13.41 -10.60
CA PRO A 421 4.97 -13.08 -11.95
C PRO A 421 4.87 -11.58 -12.23
N TYR A 422 4.94 -10.74 -11.19
CA TYR A 422 4.83 -9.28 -11.31
C TYR A 422 6.20 -8.61 -11.20
N ARG A 423 6.27 -7.39 -11.76
CA ARG A 423 7.44 -6.53 -11.60
C ARG A 423 7.43 -5.91 -10.20
N TYR A 424 8.61 -5.85 -9.60
CA TYR A 424 8.86 -5.15 -8.36
C TYR A 424 10.36 -4.79 -8.29
N THR A 425 10.72 -3.90 -7.38
CA THR A 425 12.11 -3.63 -7.02
C THR A 425 12.21 -3.82 -5.51
N ALA A 426 13.01 -4.79 -5.08
CA ALA A 426 13.33 -4.93 -3.66
C ALA A 426 14.33 -3.83 -3.26
N ASP A 427 14.17 -3.31 -2.05
CA ASP A 427 15.10 -2.32 -1.52
C ASP A 427 16.27 -3.09 -0.92
N PRO A 428 17.47 -2.50 -0.87
CA PRO A 428 18.53 -3.05 -0.05
C PRO A 428 18.07 -3.19 1.41
N SER A 429 18.27 -4.34 2.04
CA SER A 429 17.84 -4.55 3.44
C SER A 429 18.46 -3.55 4.42
N THR A 430 19.59 -2.92 4.06
CA THR A 430 20.21 -1.83 4.83
C THR A 430 19.36 -0.57 4.93
N THR A 431 18.43 -0.32 4.00
CA THR A 431 17.56 0.87 4.00
C THR A 431 16.16 0.58 4.52
N VAL A 432 15.72 -0.69 4.49
CA VAL A 432 14.34 -1.11 4.80
C VAL A 432 13.87 -0.61 6.16
N LYS A 433 14.67 -0.72 7.23
CA LYS A 433 14.28 -0.19 8.55
C LYS A 433 13.95 1.30 8.51
N ALA A 434 14.78 2.11 7.86
CA ALA A 434 14.58 3.55 7.76
C ALA A 434 13.36 3.88 6.89
N THR A 435 13.21 3.20 5.76
CA THR A 435 12.08 3.35 4.83
C THR A 435 10.76 3.02 5.54
N VAL A 436 10.68 1.85 6.16
CA VAL A 436 9.46 1.36 6.82
C VAL A 436 9.10 2.20 8.03
N THR A 437 10.06 2.55 8.89
CA THR A 437 9.76 3.37 10.09
C THR A 437 9.34 4.80 9.74
N ALA A 438 9.73 5.32 8.57
CA ALA A 438 9.31 6.63 8.09
C ALA A 438 7.92 6.61 7.43
N GLY A 439 7.63 5.58 6.64
CA GLY A 439 6.47 5.52 5.75
C GLY A 439 5.31 4.62 6.18
N ALA A 440 5.52 3.62 7.05
CA ALA A 440 4.44 2.71 7.39
C ALA A 440 3.45 3.30 8.41
N GLY A 441 2.17 2.91 8.26
CA GLY A 441 1.09 3.14 9.20
C GLY A 441 0.16 4.30 8.84
N ALA A 442 -0.88 4.46 9.64
CA ALA A 442 -1.86 5.52 9.47
C ALA A 442 -1.21 6.91 9.63
N GLY A 443 -1.63 7.84 8.80
CA GLY A 443 -1.11 9.21 8.70
C GLY A 443 0.09 9.38 7.78
N LYS A 444 0.45 8.36 6.98
CA LYS A 444 1.66 8.33 6.16
C LYS A 444 1.43 8.12 4.65
N LEU A 445 0.17 8.23 4.21
CA LEU A 445 -0.23 8.18 2.80
C LEU A 445 0.40 9.27 1.92
#